data_AF-A0A7R6PA58-F1
#
_entry.id   AF-A0A7R6PA58-F1
#
_cell.length_a   1.000
_cell.length_b   1.000
_cell.length_c   1.000
_cell.angle_alpha   90.00
_cell.angle_beta   90.00
_cell.angle_gamma   90.00
#
_symmetry.space_group_name_H-M   'P 1'
#
loop_
_entity.id
_entity.type
_entity.pdbx_description
1 polymer ?
#
loop_
_entity_poly.entity_id
_entity_poly.type
_entity_poly.pdbx_seq_one_letter_code
_entity_poly.pdbx_strand_id
1 'polypeptide(L)'
;MQTYRLLGTVNLPLERDSIVSQLVLSGWNLLIHSEDEDVLKKDRIQLNLQGEGTLLLDASFKGMPEDISELVGCFDKHSGHYALDLFGDSARLVRRFIK
;
A
#
# COMPACT_ATOMS: atom_id res chain seq x y z
N MET A 1 4.46 6.20 -20.79
CA MET A 1 4.72 5.96 -19.36
C MET A 1 3.80 4.85 -18.91
N GLN A 2 4.34 3.81 -18.31
CA GLN A 2 3.59 2.64 -17.84
C GLN A 2 2.88 2.97 -16.52
N THR A 3 1.65 2.50 -16.38
CA THR A 3 0.90 2.58 -15.12
C THR A 3 1.05 1.25 -14.40
N TYR A 4 1.39 1.31 -13.12
CA TYR A 4 1.46 0.15 -12.23
C TYR A 4 0.33 0.21 -11.21
N ARG A 5 -0.11 -0.98 -10.79
CA ARG A 5 -1.09 -1.15 -9.72
C ARG A 5 -0.62 -2.21 -8.75
N LEU A 6 -0.62 -1.94 -7.45
CA LEU A 6 -0.36 -2.90 -6.39
C LEU A 6 -1.69 -3.22 -5.72
N LEU A 7 -2.09 -4.48 -5.72
CA LEU A 7 -3.29 -4.95 -5.01
C LEU A 7 -2.91 -6.00 -3.99
N GLY A 8 -3.56 -6.00 -2.84
CA GLY A 8 -3.33 -7.07 -1.89
C GLY A 8 -4.02 -6.91 -0.56
N THR A 9 -3.63 -7.76 0.37
CA THR A 9 -4.11 -7.75 1.73
C THR A 9 -2.96 -7.64 2.72
N VAL A 10 -3.19 -6.91 3.80
CA VAL A 10 -2.22 -6.66 4.85
C VAL A 10 -2.92 -6.95 6.19
N ASN A 11 -2.38 -7.89 6.94
CA ASN A 11 -2.86 -8.28 8.27
C ASN A 11 -1.71 -8.09 9.26
N LEU A 12 -1.71 -6.93 9.92
CA LEU A 12 -0.70 -6.54 10.90
C LEU A 12 -1.33 -6.52 12.30
N PRO A 13 -0.53 -6.69 13.37
CA PRO A 13 -0.98 -6.54 14.75
C PRO A 13 -1.12 -5.05 15.12
N LEU A 14 -1.59 -4.22 14.19
CA LEU A 14 -1.79 -2.79 14.35
C LEU A 14 -3.19 -2.45 13.87
N GLU A 15 -3.84 -1.55 14.61
CA GLU A 15 -5.07 -0.92 14.16
C GLU A 15 -4.78 -0.04 12.93
N ARG A 16 -5.80 0.12 12.09
CA ARG A 16 -5.73 0.90 10.86
C ARG A 16 -5.17 2.31 11.09
N ASP A 17 -5.68 3.01 12.10
CA ASP A 17 -5.24 4.37 12.45
C ASP A 17 -3.74 4.45 12.76
N SER A 18 -3.18 3.39 13.35
CA SER A 18 -1.74 3.30 13.63
C SER A 18 -0.94 3.15 12.34
N ILE A 19 -1.44 2.36 11.38
CA ILE A 19 -0.79 2.17 10.07
C ILE A 19 -0.85 3.48 9.26
N VAL A 20 -2.01 4.14 9.22
CA VAL A 20 -2.19 5.44 8.57
C VAL A 20 -1.25 6.48 9.20
N SER A 21 -1.19 6.56 10.53
CA SER A 21 -0.31 7.48 11.25
C SER A 21 1.17 7.27 10.90
N GLN A 22 1.63 6.02 10.81
CA GLN A 22 3.02 5.73 10.43
C GLN A 22 3.32 6.08 8.97
N LEU A 23 2.39 5.85 8.06
CA LEU A 23 2.52 6.27 6.67
C LEU A 23 2.59 7.80 6.60
N VAL A 24 1.74 8.52 7.33
CA VAL A 24 1.78 9.99 7.40
C VAL A 24 3.12 10.49 7.95
N LEU A 25 3.63 9.87 9.03
CA LEU A 25 4.96 10.18 9.57
C LEU A 25 6.10 9.88 8.58
N SER A 26 5.89 8.95 7.65
CA SER A 26 6.82 8.62 6.56
C SER A 26 6.63 9.54 5.32
N GLY A 27 5.83 10.60 5.44
CA GLY A 27 5.63 11.61 4.40
C GLY A 27 4.48 11.34 3.43
N TRP A 28 3.56 10.43 3.76
CA TRP A 28 2.29 10.30 3.03
C TRP A 28 1.30 11.37 3.47
N ASN A 29 0.47 11.83 2.55
CA ASN A 29 -0.59 12.80 2.83
C ASN A 29 -1.93 12.09 2.85
N LEU A 30 -2.64 12.14 3.97
CA LEU A 30 -4.00 11.66 4.07
C LEU A 30 -4.94 12.62 3.33
N LEU A 31 -5.60 12.13 2.29
CA LEU A 31 -6.54 12.89 1.47
C LEU A 31 -7.98 12.71 1.93
N ILE A 32 -8.34 11.48 2.33
CA ILE A 32 -9.67 11.10 2.79
C ILE A 32 -9.48 10.13 3.95
N HIS A 33 -10.25 10.34 5.01
CA HIS A 33 -10.35 9.45 6.15
C HIS A 33 -11.81 9.14 6.44
N SER A 34 -12.11 7.87 6.67
CA SER A 34 -13.44 7.38 7.01
C SER A 34 -13.34 6.05 7.75
N GLU A 35 -14.44 5.64 8.38
CA GLU A 35 -14.51 4.35 9.09
C GLU A 35 -14.17 3.15 8.18
N ASP A 36 -14.47 3.24 6.87
CA ASP A 36 -14.28 2.11 5.94
C ASP A 36 -13.10 2.28 4.96
N GLU A 37 -12.66 3.52 4.69
CA GLU A 37 -11.66 3.83 3.64
C GLU A 37 -10.72 5.01 3.99
N ASP A 38 -9.41 4.82 3.77
CA ASP A 38 -8.38 5.85 3.82
C ASP A 38 -7.69 5.99 2.47
N VAL A 39 -7.63 7.23 1.97
CA VAL A 39 -6.90 7.55 0.75
C VAL A 39 -5.66 8.35 1.11
N LEU A 40 -4.49 7.78 0.85
CA LEU A 40 -3.17 8.35 1.11
C LEU A 40 -2.46 8.68 -0.21
N LYS A 41 -1.67 9.74 -0.23
CA LYS A 41 -0.88 10.13 -1.40
C LYS A 41 0.54 10.51 -1.05
N LYS A 42 1.49 9.95 -1.78
CA LYS A 42 2.90 10.32 -1.74
C LYS A 42 3.43 10.43 -3.16
N ASP A 43 3.94 11.61 -3.52
CA ASP A 43 4.42 11.92 -4.87
C ASP A 43 3.41 11.53 -5.96
N ARG A 44 3.73 10.47 -6.74
CA ARG A 44 2.92 9.95 -7.85
C ARG A 44 2.10 8.72 -7.48
N ILE A 45 2.15 8.30 -6.22
CA ILE A 45 1.50 7.12 -5.70
C ILE A 45 0.26 7.54 -4.94
N GLN A 46 -0.87 6.94 -5.30
CA GLN A 46 -2.10 7.02 -4.53
C GLN A 46 -2.40 5.64 -3.97
N LEU A 47 -2.62 5.57 -2.66
CA LEU A 47 -2.86 4.36 -1.88
C LEU A 47 -4.25 4.44 -1.26
N ASN A 48 -5.03 3.39 -1.46
CA ASN A 48 -6.32 3.18 -0.82
C ASN A 48 -6.19 2.03 0.18
N LEU A 49 -6.58 2.27 1.42
CA LEU A 49 -6.63 1.29 2.49
C LEU A 49 -8.08 1.12 2.95
N GLN A 50 -8.57 -0.12 2.99
CA GLN A 50 -9.95 -0.41 3.40
C GLN A 50 -10.00 -1.55 4.42
N GLY A 51 -10.97 -1.48 5.33
CA GLY A 51 -11.16 -2.47 6.40
C GLY A 51 -10.39 -2.15 7.68
N GLU A 52 -10.62 -2.93 8.73
CA GLU A 52 -10.09 -2.68 10.09
C GLU A 52 -9.04 -3.73 10.52
N GLY A 53 -9.39 -5.02 10.51
CA GLY A 53 -8.49 -6.09 10.95
C GLY A 53 -7.59 -6.65 9.84
N THR A 54 -8.14 -6.84 8.64
CA THR A 54 -7.37 -7.17 7.44
C THR A 54 -7.57 -6.02 6.46
N LEU A 55 -6.50 -5.29 6.18
CA LEU A 55 -6.54 -4.16 5.28
C LEU A 55 -6.47 -4.64 3.84
N LEU A 56 -7.43 -4.24 3.02
CA LEU A 56 -7.31 -4.28 1.58
C LEU A 56 -6.46 -3.09 1.14
N LEU A 57 -5.51 -3.36 0.25
CA LEU A 57 -4.57 -2.37 -0.25
C LEU A 57 -4.69 -2.23 -1.76
N ASP A 58 -4.90 -1.01 -2.24
CA ASP A 58 -4.88 -0.67 -3.66
C ASP A 58 -4.02 0.58 -3.89
N ALA A 59 -2.83 0.39 -4.45
CA ALA A 59 -1.94 1.48 -4.81
C ALA A 59 -1.84 1.62 -6.33
N SER A 60 -1.89 2.84 -6.85
CA SER A 60 -1.70 3.13 -8.28
C SER A 60 -0.63 4.21 -8.47
N PHE A 61 0.24 4.01 -9.47
CA PHE A 61 1.31 4.97 -9.78
C PHE A 61 1.78 4.90 -11.24
N LYS A 62 2.33 6.03 -11.72
CA LYS A 62 3.01 6.12 -13.02
C LYS A 62 4.51 6.35 -12.79
N GLY A 63 5.32 5.29 -12.91
CA GLY A 63 6.71 5.33 -12.48
C GLY A 63 7.45 4.01 -12.68
N MET A 64 8.34 3.69 -11.76
CA MET A 64 9.10 2.43 -11.73
C MET A 64 8.62 1.54 -10.58
N PRO A 65 8.63 0.20 -10.71
CA PRO A 65 8.21 -0.72 -9.64
C PRO A 65 8.83 -0.44 -8.27
N GLU A 66 10.06 0.07 -8.24
CA GLU A 66 10.82 0.39 -7.03
C GLU A 66 10.17 1.50 -6.20
N ASP A 67 9.34 2.36 -6.80
CA ASP A 67 8.64 3.45 -6.13
C ASP A 67 7.73 2.93 -4.99
N ILE A 68 7.30 1.67 -5.04
CA ILE A 68 6.46 1.04 -4.00
C ILE A 68 7.26 0.43 -2.83
N SER A 69 8.60 0.41 -2.92
CA SER A 69 9.46 -0.27 -1.94
C SER A 69 9.34 0.32 -0.54
N GLU A 70 9.07 1.62 -0.43
CA GLU A 70 8.88 2.27 0.86
C GLU A 70 7.58 1.83 1.55
N LEU A 71 6.50 1.63 0.77
CA LEU A 71 5.25 1.08 1.28
C LEU A 71 5.46 -0.34 1.81
N VAL A 72 6.15 -1.19 1.03
CA VAL A 72 6.50 -2.56 1.47
C VAL A 72 7.39 -2.51 2.71
N GLY A 73 8.38 -1.62 2.74
CA GLY A 73 9.26 -1.39 3.88
C GLY A 73 8.53 -0.96 5.16
N CYS A 74 7.39 -0.26 5.04
CA CYS A 74 6.53 0.06 6.18
C CYS A 74 5.91 -1.21 6.78
N PHE A 75 5.40 -2.11 5.95
CA PHE A 75 4.80 -3.37 6.41
C PHE A 75 5.86 -4.35 6.92
N ASP A 76 7.05 -4.35 6.31
CA ASP A 76 8.14 -5.23 6.70
C ASP A 76 8.67 -4.98 8.11
N LYS A 77 8.51 -3.75 8.64
CA LYS A 77 8.87 -3.38 10.01
C LYS A 77 7.99 -4.04 11.07
N HIS A 78 6.84 -4.58 10.67
CA HIS A 78 5.86 -5.15 11.59
C HIS A 78 5.82 -6.67 11.47
N SER A 79 5.56 -7.34 12.59
CA SER A 79 5.35 -8.78 12.65
C SER A 79 3.93 -9.10 12.20
N GLY A 80 3.69 -9.13 10.89
CA GLY A 80 2.40 -9.49 10.32
C GLY A 80 2.52 -10.16 8.96
N HIS A 81 1.38 -10.50 8.40
CA HIS A 81 1.27 -11.19 7.13
C HIS A 81 0.72 -10.27 6.06
N TYR A 82 1.29 -10.33 4.87
CA TYR A 82 0.72 -9.62 3.73
C TYR A 82 0.91 -10.41 2.44
N ALA A 83 -0.01 -10.20 1.51
CA ALA A 83 0.04 -10.75 0.17
C ALA A 83 -0.23 -9.62 -0.81
N LEU A 84 0.81 -9.17 -1.52
CA LEU A 84 0.73 -8.05 -2.45
C LEU A 84 1.11 -8.51 -3.86
N ASP A 85 0.28 -8.22 -4.84
CA ASP A 85 0.47 -8.50 -6.26
C ASP A 85 0.63 -7.17 -7.03
N LEU A 86 1.78 -6.98 -7.69
CA LEU A 86 2.06 -5.82 -8.55
C LEU A 86 1.67 -6.14 -10.01
N PHE A 87 0.97 -5.23 -10.67
CA PHE A 87 0.49 -5.35 -12.05
C PHE A 87 0.99 -4.19 -12.93
N GLY A 88 1.23 -4.43 -14.22
CA GLY A 88 1.59 -3.40 -15.20
C GLY A 88 1.51 -3.90 -16.66
N ASP A 89 1.37 -2.97 -17.62
CA ASP A 89 1.03 -3.23 -19.05
C ASP A 89 1.95 -4.19 -19.82
N SER A 90 3.14 -4.49 -19.32
CA SER A 90 4.04 -5.49 -19.93
C SER A 90 3.73 -6.90 -19.40
N ALA A 91 2.45 -7.29 -19.37
CA ALA A 91 1.88 -8.63 -19.21
C ALA A 91 2.42 -9.62 -18.15
N ARG A 92 3.48 -9.35 -17.38
CA ARG A 92 4.20 -10.43 -16.65
C ARG A 92 5.10 -10.02 -15.50
N LEU A 93 4.93 -8.85 -14.88
CA LEU A 93 5.67 -8.53 -13.66
C LEU A 93 4.77 -8.61 -12.42
N VAL A 94 4.18 -9.79 -12.19
CA VAL A 94 3.57 -10.13 -10.90
C VAL A 94 4.70 -10.42 -9.94
N ARG A 95 5.16 -9.38 -9.24
CA ARG A 95 6.00 -9.56 -8.05
C ARG A 95 5.06 -9.77 -6.88
N ARG A 96 4.95 -11.02 -6.44
CA ARG A 96 4.20 -11.37 -5.25
C ARG A 96 5.09 -11.21 -4.02
N PHE A 97 4.67 -10.39 -3.08
CA PHE A 97 5.34 -10.26 -1.79
C PHE A 97 4.49 -11.00 -0.76
N ILE A 98 5.05 -12.04 -0.14
CA ILE A 98 4.40 -12.85 0.91
C ILE A 98 5.31 -12.86 2.13
N LYS A 99 4.75 -12.58 3.30
CA LYS A 99 5.39 -12.71 4.60
C LYS A 99 4.42 -13.35 5.59
#